data_AF-A0A967VMV0-F1
#
_entry.id   AF-A0A967VMV0-F1
#
_cell.length_a   1.000
_cell.length_b   1.000
_cell.length_c   1.000
_cell.angle_alpha   90.00
_cell.angle_beta   90.00
_cell.angle_gamma   90.00
#
_symmetry.space_group_name_H-M   'P 1'
#
loop_
_entity.id
_entity.type
_entity.pdbx_description
1 polymer ?
#
loop_
_entity_poly.entity_id
_entity_poly.type
_entity_poly.pdbx_seq_one_letter_code
_entity_poly.pdbx_strand_id
1 'polypeptide(L)'
;IEQGAVLDADGIDIGVVEGIVGIKRWNVTVRGATNHAGTTPMDRRRDALVAAARFVDAVHSTARSLPGRQVATVGRIEARPGAPNV
;
A
#
# COMPACT_ATOMS: atom_id res chain seq x y z
N ILE A 1 -25.84 1.62 8.05
CA ILE A 1 -25.38 1.03 6.79
C ILE A 1 -24.09 0.27 7.06
N GLU A 2 -23.88 -0.90 6.46
CA GLU A 2 -22.72 -1.78 6.74
C GLU A 2 -21.38 -1.13 6.34
N GLN A 3 -21.37 -0.29 5.28
CA GLN A 3 -20.16 0.27 4.64
C GLN A 3 -19.17 -0.80 4.13
N GLY A 4 -19.63 -2.06 4.07
CA GLY A 4 -19.00 -3.22 3.47
C GLY A 4 -19.99 -3.93 2.55
N ALA A 5 -19.72 -5.18 2.22
CA ALA A 5 -20.55 -6.00 1.34
C ALA A 5 -20.84 -7.40 1.93
N VAL A 6 -20.58 -7.62 3.21
CA VAL A 6 -20.72 -8.94 3.84
C VAL A 6 -22.17 -9.28 4.09
N LEU A 7 -22.94 -8.37 4.72
CA LEU A 7 -24.35 -8.64 5.03
C LEU A 7 -25.18 -8.75 3.75
N ASP A 8 -24.91 -7.90 2.77
CA ASP A 8 -25.57 -7.95 1.46
C ASP A 8 -25.24 -9.25 0.69
N ALA A 9 -23.96 -9.62 0.61
CA ALA A 9 -23.54 -10.86 -0.06
C ALA A 9 -24.05 -12.12 0.63
N ASP A 10 -24.21 -12.09 1.96
CA ASP A 10 -24.69 -13.22 2.75
C ASP A 10 -26.23 -13.22 2.90
N GLY A 11 -26.94 -12.20 2.39
CA GLY A 11 -28.39 -12.08 2.51
C GLY A 11 -28.89 -11.88 3.95
N ILE A 12 -28.10 -11.21 4.78
CA ILE A 12 -28.39 -10.97 6.19
C ILE A 12 -28.98 -9.58 6.37
N ASP A 13 -30.22 -9.50 6.85
CA ASP A 13 -30.91 -8.21 7.04
C ASP A 13 -30.32 -7.38 8.19
N ILE A 14 -29.90 -8.04 9.28
CA ILE A 14 -29.45 -7.37 10.51
C ILE A 14 -28.13 -7.96 10.99
N GLY A 15 -27.09 -7.13 11.02
CA GLY A 15 -25.81 -7.43 11.66
C GLY A 15 -25.74 -6.86 13.07
N VAL A 16 -25.43 -7.69 14.06
CA VAL A 16 -25.10 -7.23 15.41
C VAL A 16 -23.62 -6.86 15.46
N VAL A 17 -23.31 -5.58 15.74
CA VAL A 17 -21.93 -5.09 15.79
C VAL A 17 -21.28 -5.50 17.11
N GLU A 18 -20.29 -6.38 17.04
CA GLU A 18 -19.54 -6.86 18.22
C GLU A 18 -18.41 -5.91 18.64
N GLY A 19 -17.96 -5.03 17.73
CA GLY A 19 -16.89 -4.08 18.01
C GLY A 19 -16.50 -3.22 16.81
N ILE A 20 -15.59 -2.28 17.05
CA ILE A 20 -15.00 -1.39 16.04
C ILE A 20 -13.54 -1.76 15.84
N VAL A 21 -13.10 -1.85 14.59
CA VAL A 21 -11.72 -2.20 14.26
C VAL A 21 -10.70 -1.14 14.75
N GLY A 22 -9.53 -1.60 15.16
CA GLY A 22 -8.39 -0.73 15.42
C GLY A 22 -7.83 -0.14 14.11
N ILE A 23 -7.40 1.12 14.14
CA ILE A 23 -6.86 1.81 12.95
C ILE A 23 -5.45 2.31 13.25
N LYS A 24 -4.51 1.98 12.35
CA LYS A 24 -3.16 2.57 12.33
C LYS A 24 -2.92 3.23 10.99
N ARG A 25 -2.21 4.36 11.00
CA ARG A 25 -1.84 5.14 9.80
C ARG A 25 -0.37 5.49 9.88
N TRP A 26 0.32 5.39 8.75
CA TRP A 26 1.75 5.66 8.65
C TRP A 26 2.04 6.59 7.47
N ASN A 27 3.03 7.45 7.65
CA ASN A 27 3.73 8.11 6.56
C ASN A 27 5.09 7.43 6.41
N VAL A 28 5.40 6.94 5.22
CA VAL A 28 6.65 6.25 4.91
C VAL A 28 7.40 7.05 3.87
N THR A 29 8.69 7.28 4.09
CA THR A 29 9.57 7.94 3.12
C THR A 29 10.68 6.97 2.74
N VAL A 30 10.73 6.62 1.45
CA VAL A 30 11.82 5.84 0.87
C VAL A 30 12.80 6.81 0.23
N ARG A 31 14.07 6.75 0.63
CA ARG A 31 15.12 7.63 0.10
C ARG A 31 16.03 6.85 -0.85
N GLY A 32 16.29 7.43 -2.01
CA GLY A 32 17.18 6.92 -3.04
C GLY A 32 18.18 7.97 -3.48
N ALA A 33 18.69 7.85 -4.69
CA ALA A 33 19.54 8.84 -5.34
C ALA A 33 18.91 9.27 -6.68
N THR A 34 18.70 10.57 -6.83
CA THR A 34 18.28 11.21 -8.08
C THR A 34 19.39 11.10 -9.11
N ASN A 35 19.10 10.57 -10.30
CA ASN A 35 20.09 10.43 -11.37
C ASN A 35 19.46 10.78 -12.73
N HIS A 36 20.14 10.52 -13.84
CA HIS A 36 19.53 10.69 -15.18
C HIS A 36 19.00 9.33 -15.66
N ALA A 37 17.71 9.26 -16.02
CA ALA A 37 17.04 8.00 -16.36
C ALA A 37 17.63 7.31 -17.59
N GLY A 38 18.19 8.05 -18.55
CA GLY A 38 18.78 7.48 -19.77
C GLY A 38 20.26 7.06 -19.69
N THR A 39 21.06 7.65 -18.79
CA THR A 39 22.53 7.51 -18.84
C THR A 39 23.11 6.83 -17.61
N THR A 40 22.32 6.67 -16.54
CA THR A 40 22.77 6.03 -15.31
C THR A 40 22.66 4.51 -15.43
N PRO A 41 23.78 3.76 -15.37
CA PRO A 41 23.76 2.30 -15.42
C PRO A 41 22.92 1.70 -14.29
N MET A 42 22.24 0.57 -14.56
CA MET A 42 21.29 -0.04 -13.63
C MET A 42 21.93 -0.50 -12.32
N ASP A 43 23.16 -1.02 -12.39
CA ASP A 43 23.97 -1.48 -11.25
C ASP A 43 24.41 -0.34 -10.32
N ARG A 44 24.29 0.91 -10.76
CA ARG A 44 24.65 2.12 -9.98
C ARG A 44 23.43 2.88 -9.45
N ARG A 45 22.21 2.35 -9.61
CA ARG A 45 21.00 3.04 -9.17
C ARG A 45 20.67 2.75 -7.70
N ARG A 46 20.14 3.77 -7.03
CA ARG A 46 19.41 3.67 -5.74
C ARG A 46 18.00 4.19 -5.96
N ASP A 47 17.17 3.38 -6.61
CA ASP A 47 15.85 3.79 -7.08
C ASP A 47 14.81 3.73 -5.95
N ALA A 48 14.34 4.90 -5.52
CA ALA A 48 13.37 5.01 -4.43
C ALA A 48 11.98 4.50 -4.82
N LEU A 49 11.57 4.68 -6.09
CA LEU A 49 10.24 4.30 -6.56
C LEU A 49 10.13 2.78 -6.72
N VAL A 50 11.19 2.12 -7.21
CA VAL A 50 11.26 0.65 -7.24
C VAL A 50 11.20 0.06 -5.83
N ALA A 51 11.94 0.63 -4.88
CA ALA A 51 11.88 0.20 -3.49
C ALA A 51 10.49 0.45 -2.87
N ALA A 52 9.85 1.58 -3.16
CA ALA A 52 8.48 1.88 -2.73
C ALA A 52 7.47 0.90 -3.34
N ALA A 53 7.60 0.52 -4.62
CA ALA A 53 6.72 -0.47 -5.25
C ALA A 53 6.82 -1.84 -4.58
N ARG A 54 8.05 -2.29 -4.24
CA ARG A 54 8.25 -3.52 -3.45
C ARG A 54 7.65 -3.43 -2.05
N PHE A 55 7.73 -2.26 -1.42
CA PHE A 55 7.09 -2.03 -0.13
C PHE A 55 5.56 -2.12 -0.22
N VAL A 56 4.94 -1.57 -1.28
CA VAL A 56 3.49 -1.69 -1.52
C VAL A 56 3.08 -3.16 -1.66
N ASP A 57 3.82 -3.93 -2.44
CA ASP A 57 3.58 -5.38 -2.59
C ASP A 57 3.78 -6.14 -1.28
N ALA A 58 4.79 -5.78 -0.49
CA ALA A 58 5.03 -6.36 0.83
C ALA A 58 3.88 -6.07 1.80
N VAL A 59 3.31 -4.85 1.81
CA VAL A 59 2.12 -4.53 2.62
C VAL A 59 0.93 -5.39 2.21
N HIS A 60 0.68 -5.52 0.91
CA HIS A 60 -0.43 -6.32 0.40
C HIS A 60 -0.29 -7.81 0.73
N SER A 61 0.87 -8.40 0.41
CA SER A 61 1.14 -9.82 0.65
C SER A 61 1.15 -10.18 2.14
N THR A 62 1.71 -9.32 2.99
CA THR A 62 1.73 -9.53 4.45
C THR A 62 0.32 -9.52 5.03
N ALA A 63 -0.54 -8.60 4.60
CA ALA A 63 -1.93 -8.56 5.08
C ALA A 63 -2.70 -9.82 4.68
N ARG A 64 -2.45 -10.35 3.48
CA ARG A 64 -3.04 -11.59 2.97
C ARG A 64 -2.49 -12.87 3.61
N SER A 65 -1.26 -12.86 4.09
CA SER A 65 -0.64 -14.05 4.70
C SER A 65 -1.11 -14.30 6.14
N LEU A 66 -1.72 -13.29 6.78
CA LEU A 66 -2.22 -13.41 8.15
C LEU A 66 -3.66 -13.97 8.13
N PRO A 67 -4.01 -14.91 9.02
CA PRO A 67 -5.40 -15.32 9.18
C PRO A 67 -6.21 -14.19 9.82
N GLY A 68 -7.47 -14.02 9.41
CA GLY A 68 -8.39 -13.03 9.98
C GLY A 68 -9.06 -12.13 8.95
N ARG A 69 -9.57 -10.99 9.43
CA ARG A 69 -10.34 -10.00 8.63
C ARG A 69 -9.61 -8.65 8.49
N GLN A 70 -8.31 -8.62 8.77
CA GLN A 70 -7.49 -7.42 8.65
C GLN A 70 -7.41 -6.93 7.21
N VAL A 71 -7.33 -5.61 7.05
CA VAL A 71 -7.13 -4.93 5.77
C VAL A 71 -5.91 -4.03 5.87
N ALA A 72 -5.15 -3.94 4.78
CA ALA A 72 -4.02 -3.01 4.66
C ALA A 72 -4.00 -2.40 3.27
N THR A 73 -3.79 -1.09 3.21
CA THR A 73 -3.88 -0.32 1.97
C THR A 73 -2.79 0.74 1.94
N VAL A 74 -2.03 0.81 0.84
CA VAL A 74 -1.24 2.00 0.49
C VAL A 74 -2.09 2.88 -0.41
N GLY A 75 -2.77 3.86 0.17
CA GLY A 75 -3.73 4.71 -0.55
C GLY A 75 -3.13 5.93 -1.25
N ARG A 76 -1.85 6.23 -1.04
CA ARG A 76 -1.18 7.40 -1.63
C ARG A 76 0.30 7.12 -1.87
N ILE A 77 0.77 7.50 -3.05
CA ILE A 77 2.18 7.50 -3.42
C ILE A 77 2.53 8.87 -4.02
N GLU A 78 3.68 9.41 -3.61
CA GLU A 78 4.23 10.64 -4.17
C GLU A 78 5.70 10.38 -4.50
N ALA A 79 6.06 10.47 -5.78
CA ALA A 79 7.44 10.33 -6.24
C ALA A 79 8.02 11.72 -6.50
N ARG A 80 9.20 12.00 -5.94
CA ARG A 80 9.91 13.27 -6.16
C ARG A 80 11.26 13.01 -6.85
N PRO A 81 11.59 13.73 -7.94
CA PRO A 81 10.83 14.85 -8.51
C PRO A 81 9.63 14.44 -9.38
N GLY A 82 9.45 13.15 -9.70
CA GLY A 82 8.33 12.69 -10.52
C GLY A 82 8.48 13.02 -12.01
N ALA A 83 9.72 13.22 -12.46
CA ALA A 83 10.05 13.53 -13.85
C ALA A 83 10.44 12.24 -14.61
N PRO A 84 10.03 12.08 -15.89
CA PRO A 84 10.27 10.85 -16.65
C PRO A 84 11.76 10.61 -16.99
N ASN A 85 12.60 11.64 -16.92
CA ASN A 85 14.02 11.59 -17.27
C ASN A 85 14.96 11.55 -16.06
N VAL A 86 14.43 11.35 -14.85
CA VAL A 86 15.17 11.41 -13.59
C VAL A 86 15.07 10.09 -12.83
#